data_AF-A0A959VSP0-F1
#
_entry.id   AF-A0A959VSP0-F1
#
_cell.length_a   1.000
_cell.length_b   1.000
_cell.length_c   1.000
_cell.angle_alpha   90.00
_cell.angle_beta   90.00
_cell.angle_gamma   90.00
#
_symmetry.space_group_name_H-M   'P 1'
#
loop_
_entity.id
_entity.type
_entity.pdbx_description
1 polymer ?
#
loop_
_entity_poly.entity_id
_entity_poly.type
_entity_poly.pdbx_seq_one_letter_code
_entity_poly.pdbx_strand_id
1 'polypeptide(L)'
;NKHVVEQLAARGAIFVEEETEVPEGEIVVFSAHGVSPAVHERSAQRQLRTIDATCPLVTKVHVEARKFAAEGYTIIMVGHEGHEEVEGTMGEAPDSIVLVQTVEEVDDLQIDDPDHVALITQTTLSVDETAEIISRLRERFPGIVTAKGEDICYATTNRQIAVKQLARHCDLVLVIGSTNSSNSNRLVEVAREHGSESFLIDNHSQVREEWLEGVRTVGITSGASAPEELVEDLVQLFRDRGVEAVSELRTVDESVRFMLPKEIRKGLPMVS
;
A
#
# COMPACT_ATOMS: atom_id res chain seq x y z
N ASN A 1 -9.35 -3.91 1.19
CA ASN A 1 -9.75 -5.22 1.73
C ASN A 1 -11.27 -5.33 1.66
N LYS A 2 -11.78 -6.34 0.94
CA LYS A 2 -13.20 -6.54 0.66
C LYS A 2 -14.05 -6.70 1.93
N HIS A 3 -13.57 -7.50 2.88
CA HIS A 3 -14.27 -7.75 4.15
C HIS A 3 -14.45 -6.46 4.97
N VAL A 4 -13.42 -5.63 5.07
CA VAL A 4 -13.52 -4.32 5.76
C VAL A 4 -14.54 -3.40 5.08
N VAL A 5 -14.52 -3.35 3.75
CA VAL A 5 -15.47 -2.54 2.96
C VAL A 5 -16.90 -3.02 3.19
N GLU A 6 -17.15 -4.33 3.10
CA GLU A 6 -18.47 -4.93 3.32
C GLU A 6 -18.98 -4.70 4.75
N GLN A 7 -18.11 -4.83 5.76
CA GLN A 7 -18.47 -4.54 7.15
C GLN A 7 -18.84 -3.07 7.37
N LEU A 8 -18.10 -2.13 6.77
CA LEU A 8 -18.42 -0.71 6.86
C LEU A 8 -19.72 -0.38 6.11
N ALA A 9 -19.93 -0.98 4.93
CA ALA A 9 -21.15 -0.81 4.15
C ALA A 9 -22.39 -1.33 4.90
N ALA A 10 -22.29 -2.51 5.53
CA ALA A 10 -23.34 -3.06 6.38
C ALA A 10 -23.68 -2.17 7.59
N ARG A 11 -22.73 -1.31 8.02
CA ARG A 11 -22.92 -0.32 9.08
C ARG A 11 -23.37 1.05 8.57
N GLY A 12 -23.62 1.19 7.26
CA GLY A 12 -24.18 2.38 6.64
C GLY A 12 -23.16 3.30 5.95
N ALA A 13 -21.89 2.90 5.82
CA ALA A 13 -20.95 3.63 4.97
C ALA A 13 -21.34 3.44 3.49
N ILE A 14 -21.27 4.51 2.70
CA ILE A 14 -21.50 4.47 1.25
C ILE A 14 -20.16 4.76 0.59
N PHE A 15 -19.70 3.83 -0.25
CA PHE A 15 -18.49 3.98 -1.05
C PHE A 15 -18.89 4.55 -2.41
N VAL A 16 -18.20 5.60 -2.83
CA VAL A 16 -18.38 6.29 -4.11
C VAL A 16 -17.03 6.41 -4.78
N GLU A 17 -17.01 6.53 -6.11
CA GLU A 17 -15.77 6.67 -6.88
C GLU A 17 -15.38 8.15 -6.99
N GLU A 18 -16.37 9.04 -7.09
CA GLU A 18 -16.13 10.48 -7.19
C GLU A 18 -16.79 11.26 -6.06
N GLU A 19 -16.13 12.35 -5.62
CA GLU A 19 -16.70 13.22 -4.61
C GLU A 19 -17.99 13.90 -5.10
N THR A 20 -18.23 13.96 -6.42
CA THR A 20 -19.43 14.52 -7.06
C THR A 20 -20.71 13.73 -6.77
N GLU A 21 -20.58 12.44 -6.42
CA GLU A 21 -21.70 11.56 -6.08
C GLU A 21 -22.26 11.81 -4.68
N VAL A 22 -21.46 12.43 -3.80
CA VAL A 22 -21.86 12.75 -2.43
C VAL A 22 -22.84 13.93 -2.43
N PRO A 23 -23.96 13.93 -1.69
CA PRO A 23 -24.82 15.11 -1.59
C PRO A 23 -24.09 16.33 -1.02
N GLU A 24 -24.41 17.53 -1.50
CA GLU A 24 -23.80 18.79 -1.02
C GLU A 24 -23.95 18.94 0.50
N GLY A 25 -22.90 19.38 1.19
CA GLY A 25 -22.90 19.54 2.66
C GLY A 25 -22.71 18.25 3.48
N GLU A 26 -22.75 17.07 2.84
CA GLU A 26 -22.58 15.80 3.55
C GLU A 26 -21.13 15.49 3.93
N ILE A 27 -20.96 14.47 4.78
CA ILE A 27 -19.62 14.00 5.19
C ILE A 27 -19.02 13.15 4.08
N VAL A 28 -17.76 13.44 3.75
CA VAL A 28 -16.95 12.60 2.88
C VAL A 28 -15.66 12.22 3.62
N VAL A 29 -15.26 10.95 3.51
CA VAL A 29 -14.01 10.44 4.08
C VAL A 29 -13.08 10.08 2.94
N PHE A 30 -11.90 10.71 2.86
CA PHE A 30 -10.89 10.33 1.87
C PHE A 30 -10.18 9.06 2.30
N SER A 31 -9.85 8.21 1.33
CA SER A 31 -9.23 6.90 1.59
C SER A 31 -7.80 7.06 2.16
N ALA A 32 -7.25 5.95 2.67
CA ALA A 32 -5.89 5.94 3.19
C ALA A 32 -4.81 6.17 2.10
N HIS A 33 -5.17 5.99 0.83
CA HIS A 33 -4.27 6.14 -0.32
C HIS A 33 -4.03 7.61 -0.69
N GLY A 34 -4.76 8.55 -0.10
CA GLY A 34 -4.67 9.95 -0.46
C GLY A 34 -5.50 10.31 -1.69
N VAL A 35 -5.75 11.61 -1.84
CA VAL A 35 -6.46 12.17 -3.00
C VAL A 35 -5.69 13.38 -3.52
N SER A 36 -5.90 13.73 -4.79
CA SER A 36 -5.24 14.89 -5.38
C SER A 36 -5.79 16.21 -4.82
N PRO A 37 -5.03 17.32 -4.91
CA PRO A 37 -5.51 18.66 -4.57
C PRO A 37 -6.83 19.04 -5.26
N ALA A 38 -7.04 18.58 -6.50
CA ALA A 38 -8.28 18.83 -7.24
C ALA A 38 -9.52 18.22 -6.55
N VAL A 39 -9.40 17.04 -5.93
CA VAL A 39 -10.48 16.41 -5.16
C VAL A 39 -10.79 17.23 -3.91
N HIS A 40 -9.77 17.75 -3.22
CA HIS A 40 -9.95 18.66 -2.08
C HIS A 40 -10.70 19.94 -2.49
N GLU A 41 -10.31 20.56 -3.60
CA GLU A 41 -10.94 21.78 -4.12
C GLU A 41 -12.41 21.56 -4.49
N ARG A 42 -12.71 20.49 -5.24
CA ARG A 42 -14.09 20.16 -5.63
C ARG A 42 -14.94 19.82 -4.41
N SER A 43 -14.40 19.09 -3.43
CA SER A 43 -15.08 18.82 -2.16
C SER A 43 -15.42 20.10 -1.39
N ALA A 44 -14.49 21.07 -1.35
CA ALA A 44 -14.71 22.36 -0.71
C ALA A 44 -15.77 23.20 -1.44
N GLN A 45 -15.76 23.22 -2.78
CA GLN A 45 -16.77 23.90 -3.60
C GLN A 45 -18.18 23.34 -3.35
N ARG A 46 -18.28 22.03 -3.13
CA ARG A 46 -19.53 21.33 -2.77
C ARG A 46 -19.82 21.33 -1.27
N GLN A 47 -19.11 22.15 -0.51
CA GLN A 47 -19.29 22.35 0.93
C GLN A 47 -19.27 21.03 1.73
N LEU A 48 -18.59 20.00 1.23
CA LEU A 48 -18.53 18.70 1.89
C LEU A 48 -17.75 18.80 3.20
N ARG A 49 -18.22 18.08 4.21
CA ARG A 49 -17.54 17.95 5.51
C ARG A 49 -16.49 16.86 5.39
N THR A 50 -15.29 17.25 4.96
CA THR A 50 -14.19 16.32 4.69
C THR A 50 -13.56 15.76 5.97
N ILE A 51 -13.29 14.47 5.97
CA ILE A 51 -12.46 13.77 6.96
C ILE A 51 -11.35 13.09 6.18
N ASP A 52 -10.13 13.56 6.35
CA ASP A 52 -8.99 13.05 5.62
C ASP A 52 -8.36 11.87 6.39
N ALA A 53 -8.56 10.65 5.90
CA ALA A 53 -7.97 9.44 6.47
C ALA A 53 -6.69 9.00 5.76
N THR A 54 -6.10 9.87 4.92
CA THR A 54 -4.83 9.60 4.23
C THR A 54 -3.76 9.15 5.22
N CYS A 55 -3.05 8.09 4.87
CA CYS A 55 -1.94 7.60 5.67
C CYS A 55 -0.88 8.71 5.83
N PRO A 56 -0.39 9.02 7.04
CA PRO A 56 0.64 10.07 7.21
C PRO A 56 1.92 9.83 6.41
N LEU A 57 2.21 8.57 6.04
CA LEU A 57 3.35 8.22 5.19
C LEU A 57 3.09 8.51 3.71
N VAL A 58 1.84 8.48 3.26
CA VAL A 58 1.46 8.98 1.92
C VAL A 58 1.48 10.51 1.91
N THR A 59 0.98 11.16 2.98
CA THR A 59 1.06 12.62 3.11
C THR A 59 2.51 13.13 3.07
N LYS A 60 3.48 12.36 3.60
CA LYS A 60 4.92 12.65 3.47
C LYS A 60 5.32 12.75 1.99
N VAL A 61 4.97 11.74 1.18
CA VAL A 61 5.27 11.71 -0.27
C VAL A 61 4.61 12.88 -1.00
N HIS A 62 3.34 13.20 -0.68
CA HIS A 62 2.67 14.38 -1.25
C HIS A 62 3.38 15.70 -0.91
N VAL A 63 3.87 15.85 0.32
CA VAL A 63 4.65 17.03 0.74
C VAL A 63 5.96 17.12 -0.03
N GLU A 64 6.61 15.98 -0.27
CA GLU A 64 7.88 15.91 -1.00
C GLU A 64 7.69 16.23 -2.49
N ALA A 65 6.64 15.71 -3.12
CA ALA A 65 6.27 16.06 -4.49
C ALA A 65 6.10 17.58 -4.67
N ARG A 66 5.28 18.22 -3.82
CA ARG A 66 5.10 19.68 -3.85
C ARG A 66 6.40 20.45 -3.62
N LYS A 67 7.25 19.97 -2.70
CA LYS A 67 8.51 20.62 -2.37
C LYS A 67 9.48 20.57 -3.56
N PHE A 68 9.68 19.41 -4.16
CA PHE A 68 10.57 19.26 -5.31
C PHE A 68 10.08 20.08 -6.51
N ALA A 69 8.78 20.10 -6.77
CA ALA A 69 8.20 20.93 -7.82
C ALA A 69 8.43 22.43 -7.57
N ALA A 70 8.26 22.89 -6.32
CA ALA A 70 8.55 24.29 -5.95
C ALA A 70 10.05 24.65 -6.08
N GLU A 71 10.94 23.67 -5.98
CA GLU A 71 12.38 23.80 -6.19
C GLU A 71 12.79 23.60 -7.66
N GLY A 72 11.81 23.40 -8.56
CA GLY A 72 12.00 23.30 -10.01
C GLY A 72 12.46 21.94 -10.53
N TYR A 73 12.47 20.90 -9.69
CA TYR A 73 12.89 19.56 -10.08
C TYR A 73 11.88 18.90 -11.02
N THR A 74 12.40 18.12 -11.99
CA THR A 74 11.60 17.05 -12.59
C THR A 74 11.56 15.88 -11.63
N ILE A 75 10.38 15.41 -11.27
CA ILE A 75 10.17 14.37 -10.28
C ILE A 75 9.88 13.06 -11.04
N ILE A 76 10.70 12.05 -10.82
CA ILE A 76 10.44 10.70 -11.27
C ILE A 76 9.73 9.97 -10.14
N MET A 77 8.48 9.60 -10.36
CA MET A 77 7.71 8.76 -9.46
C MET A 77 7.82 7.31 -9.89
N VAL A 78 8.35 6.43 -9.01
CA VAL A 78 8.24 4.98 -9.21
C VAL A 78 6.92 4.52 -8.60
N GLY A 79 6.04 3.91 -9.39
CA GLY A 79 4.70 3.51 -8.94
C GLY A 79 3.91 2.84 -10.05
N HIS A 80 2.79 2.19 -9.71
CA HIS A 80 1.92 1.55 -10.69
C HIS A 80 0.87 2.51 -11.25
N GLU A 81 0.74 2.58 -12.58
CA GLU A 81 -0.26 3.39 -13.25
C GLU A 81 -1.68 2.99 -12.83
N GLY A 82 -2.55 3.97 -12.61
CA GLY A 82 -3.94 3.75 -12.20
C GLY A 82 -4.15 3.36 -10.74
N HIS A 83 -3.09 3.27 -9.93
CA HIS A 83 -3.23 3.08 -8.48
C HIS A 83 -3.65 4.40 -7.80
N GLU A 84 -4.65 4.37 -6.90
CA GLU A 84 -5.19 5.58 -6.22
C GLU A 84 -4.09 6.47 -5.60
N GLU A 85 -3.12 5.86 -4.92
CA GLU A 85 -1.98 6.58 -4.32
C GLU A 85 -1.09 7.28 -5.35
N VAL A 86 -0.93 6.68 -6.53
CA VAL A 86 -0.17 7.24 -7.64
C VAL A 86 -0.94 8.42 -8.22
N GLU A 87 -2.22 8.26 -8.52
CA GLU A 87 -3.08 9.35 -9.01
C GLU A 87 -3.12 10.53 -8.02
N GLY A 88 -3.23 10.24 -6.72
CA GLY A 88 -3.18 11.25 -5.65
C GLY A 88 -1.86 12.02 -5.64
N THR A 89 -0.73 11.31 -5.70
CA THR A 89 0.62 11.90 -5.66
C THR A 89 0.95 12.67 -6.95
N MET A 90 0.64 12.10 -8.12
CA MET A 90 0.82 12.74 -9.43
C MET A 90 0.05 14.07 -9.49
N GLY A 91 -1.16 14.10 -8.90
CA GLY A 91 -1.98 15.30 -8.83
C GLY A 91 -1.41 16.44 -7.98
N GLU A 92 -0.40 16.18 -7.13
CA GLU A 92 0.24 17.22 -6.31
C GLU A 92 1.14 18.16 -7.12
N ALA A 93 1.72 17.67 -8.21
CA ALA A 93 2.56 18.45 -9.11
C ALA A 93 2.52 17.88 -10.55
N PRO A 94 1.35 17.92 -11.23
CA PRO A 94 1.14 17.22 -12.49
C PRO A 94 2.07 17.65 -13.62
N ASP A 95 2.53 18.91 -13.60
CA ASP A 95 3.45 19.45 -14.61
C ASP A 95 4.92 19.10 -14.33
N SER A 96 5.22 18.49 -13.19
CA SER A 96 6.60 18.21 -12.75
C SER A 96 6.87 16.74 -12.51
N ILE A 97 5.85 15.86 -12.50
CA ILE A 97 6.02 14.44 -12.18
C ILE A 97 5.89 13.58 -13.45
N VAL A 98 6.80 12.63 -13.60
CA VAL A 98 6.75 11.57 -14.61
C VAL A 98 6.73 10.22 -13.91
N LEU A 99 5.81 9.35 -14.31
CA LEU A 99 5.66 8.00 -13.75
C LEU A 99 6.59 7.00 -14.46
N VAL A 100 7.21 6.10 -13.70
CA VAL A 100 7.90 4.91 -14.21
C VAL A 100 7.54 3.67 -13.39
N GLN A 101 7.47 2.53 -14.08
CA GLN A 101 7.11 1.22 -13.55
C GLN A 101 8.23 0.19 -13.71
N THR A 102 9.11 0.36 -14.71
CA THR A 102 10.15 -0.63 -15.04
C THR A 102 11.50 0.00 -15.35
N VAL A 103 12.54 -0.84 -15.39
CA VAL A 103 13.91 -0.45 -15.78
C VAL A 103 13.95 0.02 -17.24
N GLU A 104 13.16 -0.60 -18.12
CA GLU A 104 13.07 -0.22 -19.53
C GLU A 104 12.42 1.16 -19.70
N GLU A 105 11.37 1.47 -18.93
CA GLU A 105 10.78 2.82 -18.93
C GLU A 105 11.82 3.85 -18.45
N VAL A 106 12.63 3.48 -17.45
CA VAL A 106 13.77 4.29 -17.00
C VAL A 106 14.83 4.48 -18.09
N ASP A 107 14.96 3.59 -19.08
CA ASP A 107 15.88 3.74 -20.22
C ASP A 107 15.32 4.65 -21.33
N ASP A 108 13.99 4.67 -21.46
CA ASP A 108 13.30 5.45 -22.48
C ASP A 108 12.95 6.88 -22.03
N LEU A 109 12.97 7.17 -20.72
CA LEU A 109 12.70 8.50 -20.14
C LEU A 109 13.43 9.65 -20.86
N GLN A 110 12.70 10.68 -21.26
CA GLN A 110 13.26 11.93 -21.79
C GLN A 110 13.04 13.01 -20.74
N ILE A 111 14.13 13.57 -20.22
CA ILE A 111 14.11 14.61 -19.18
C ILE A 111 14.93 15.79 -19.69
N ASP A 112 14.32 16.98 -19.68
CA ASP A 112 14.91 18.20 -20.23
C ASP A 112 16.16 18.65 -19.47
N ASP A 113 16.15 18.55 -18.14
CA ASP A 113 17.28 18.84 -17.27
C ASP A 113 17.66 17.61 -16.41
N PRO A 114 18.53 16.72 -16.93
CA PRO A 114 18.95 15.50 -16.24
C PRO A 114 19.73 15.73 -14.93
N ASP A 115 20.27 16.94 -14.73
CA ASP A 115 21.03 17.29 -13.52
C ASP A 115 20.11 17.79 -12.39
N HIS A 116 18.83 18.06 -12.69
CA HIS A 116 17.85 18.61 -11.75
C HIS A 116 16.62 17.70 -11.60
N VAL A 117 16.89 16.46 -11.19
CA VAL A 117 15.89 15.39 -11.04
C VAL A 117 15.72 14.95 -9.59
N ALA A 118 14.47 14.74 -9.16
CA ALA A 118 14.12 14.17 -7.88
C ALA A 118 13.43 12.80 -8.05
N LEU A 119 13.51 11.95 -7.03
CA LEU A 119 12.88 10.63 -6.99
C LEU A 119 11.95 10.52 -5.80
N ILE A 120 10.73 10.04 -6.05
CA ILE A 120 9.75 9.61 -5.05
C ILE A 120 9.21 8.21 -5.42
N THR A 121 8.70 7.45 -4.46
CA THR A 121 8.09 6.14 -4.75
C THR A 121 6.72 5.96 -4.11
N GLN A 122 5.87 5.15 -4.72
CA GLN A 122 4.68 4.60 -4.08
C GLN A 122 5.07 3.76 -2.83
N THR A 123 4.28 3.86 -1.77
CA THR A 123 4.60 3.31 -0.43
C THR A 123 4.47 1.78 -0.31
N THR A 124 3.87 1.13 -1.31
CA THR A 124 3.46 -0.29 -1.28
C THR A 124 4.15 -1.17 -2.33
N LEU A 125 5.24 -0.69 -2.94
CA LEU A 125 5.99 -1.42 -3.96
C LEU A 125 6.79 -2.60 -3.40
N SER A 126 7.21 -3.50 -4.30
CA SER A 126 8.22 -4.51 -4.01
C SER A 126 9.55 -3.84 -3.72
N VAL A 127 10.18 -4.15 -2.58
CA VAL A 127 11.46 -3.54 -2.18
C VAL A 127 12.57 -3.92 -3.17
N ASP A 128 12.58 -5.16 -3.66
CA ASP A 128 13.65 -5.65 -4.53
C ASP A 128 13.51 -5.09 -5.96
N GLU A 129 12.31 -5.20 -6.56
CA GLU A 129 12.06 -4.64 -7.90
C GLU A 129 12.31 -3.13 -7.93
N THR A 130 11.86 -2.41 -6.90
CA THR A 130 12.09 -0.97 -6.80
C THR A 130 13.57 -0.64 -6.64
N ALA A 131 14.34 -1.46 -5.92
CA ALA A 131 15.78 -1.24 -5.79
C ALA A 131 16.51 -1.33 -7.13
N GLU A 132 16.07 -2.21 -8.05
CA GLU A 132 16.61 -2.30 -9.40
C GLU A 132 16.32 -1.04 -10.22
N ILE A 133 15.06 -0.57 -10.19
CA ILE A 133 14.64 0.68 -10.87
C ILE A 133 15.42 1.88 -10.31
N ILE A 134 15.55 2.00 -9.00
CA ILE A 134 16.32 3.07 -8.35
C ILE A 134 17.81 3.00 -8.71
N SER A 135 18.38 1.79 -8.79
CA SER A 135 19.77 1.61 -9.22
C SER A 135 19.97 2.13 -10.64
N ARG A 136 19.06 1.76 -11.55
CA ARG A 136 19.10 2.25 -12.94
C ARG A 136 18.92 3.77 -13.02
N LEU A 137 18.00 4.33 -12.25
CA LEU A 137 17.80 5.78 -12.18
C LEU A 137 19.05 6.51 -11.71
N ARG A 138 19.77 6.00 -10.71
CA ARG A 138 21.03 6.59 -10.23
C ARG A 138 22.17 6.47 -11.24
N GLU A 139 22.19 5.42 -12.05
CA GLU A 139 23.15 5.30 -13.14
C GLU A 139 22.86 6.33 -14.25
N ARG A 140 21.59 6.51 -14.60
CA ARG A 140 21.16 7.43 -15.66
C ARG A 140 21.23 8.90 -15.23
N PHE A 141 20.87 9.18 -13.98
CA PHE A 141 20.82 10.51 -13.37
C PHE A 141 21.68 10.52 -12.10
N PRO A 142 23.02 10.65 -12.20
CA PRO A 142 23.92 10.57 -11.04
C PRO A 142 23.67 11.65 -9.97
N GLY A 143 23.04 12.76 -10.34
CA GLY A 143 22.65 13.86 -9.45
C GLY A 143 21.26 13.71 -8.81
N ILE A 144 20.53 12.62 -9.06
CA ILE A 144 19.14 12.44 -8.61
C ILE A 144 19.03 12.58 -7.08
N VAL A 145 18.12 13.44 -6.63
CA VAL A 145 17.89 13.68 -5.21
C VAL A 145 16.68 12.89 -4.70
N THR A 146 16.75 12.43 -3.45
CA THR A 146 15.60 11.86 -2.74
C THR A 146 15.38 12.65 -1.47
N ALA A 147 14.18 12.58 -0.91
CA ALA A 147 13.97 13.07 0.44
C ALA A 147 14.71 12.20 1.47
N LYS A 148 14.70 12.65 2.74
CA LYS A 148 15.32 11.88 3.83
C LYS A 148 14.41 10.71 4.20
N GLY A 149 14.96 9.50 4.13
CA GLY A 149 14.26 8.26 4.45
C GLY A 149 13.50 7.70 3.25
N GLU A 150 13.23 6.39 3.29
CA GLU A 150 12.54 5.67 2.22
C GLU A 150 11.06 6.06 2.14
N ASP A 151 10.48 5.99 0.94
CA ASP A 151 9.05 6.23 0.70
C ASP A 151 8.25 4.92 0.75
N ILE A 152 8.84 3.79 0.36
CA ILE A 152 8.31 2.47 0.71
C ILE A 152 8.20 2.42 2.24
N CYS A 153 6.96 2.24 2.71
CA CYS A 153 6.70 2.39 4.14
C CYS A 153 7.24 1.20 4.94
N TYR A 154 7.53 1.45 6.22
CA TYR A 154 8.03 0.40 7.13
C TYR A 154 7.14 -0.85 7.13
N ALA A 155 5.82 -0.67 7.06
CA ALA A 155 4.85 -1.76 7.09
C ALA A 155 4.97 -2.68 5.87
N THR A 156 5.25 -2.12 4.69
CA THR A 156 5.52 -2.85 3.45
C THR A 156 6.85 -3.60 3.57
N THR A 157 7.92 -2.88 3.92
CA THR A 157 9.28 -3.45 4.04
C THR A 157 9.33 -4.60 5.05
N ASN A 158 8.75 -4.41 6.24
CA ASN A 158 8.76 -5.43 7.28
C ASN A 158 7.97 -6.68 6.89
N ARG A 159 6.80 -6.52 6.25
CA ARG A 159 5.99 -7.66 5.79
C ARG A 159 6.71 -8.43 4.68
N GLN A 160 7.38 -7.74 3.76
CA GLN A 160 8.18 -8.41 2.74
C GLN A 160 9.38 -9.14 3.35
N ILE A 161 10.07 -8.56 4.34
CA ILE A 161 11.13 -9.27 5.08
C ILE A 161 10.57 -10.51 5.78
N ALA A 162 9.39 -10.41 6.41
CA ALA A 162 8.75 -11.53 7.09
C ALA A 162 8.37 -12.65 6.11
N VAL A 163 7.73 -12.32 4.98
CA VAL A 163 7.30 -13.33 4.01
C VAL A 163 8.50 -13.98 3.30
N LYS A 164 9.60 -13.25 3.05
CA LYS A 164 10.85 -13.82 2.53
C LYS A 164 11.42 -14.91 3.45
N GLN A 165 11.39 -14.67 4.75
CA GLN A 165 11.84 -15.67 5.73
C GLN A 165 10.85 -16.83 5.83
N LEU A 166 9.55 -16.54 5.84
CA LEU A 166 8.48 -17.55 5.90
C LEU A 166 8.54 -18.51 4.72
N ALA A 167 8.67 -17.98 3.49
CA ALA A 167 8.66 -18.76 2.25
C ALA A 167 9.78 -19.80 2.19
N ARG A 168 10.95 -19.52 2.77
CA ARG A 168 12.09 -20.47 2.82
C ARG A 168 11.84 -21.71 3.67
N HIS A 169 10.79 -21.68 4.50
CA HIS A 169 10.44 -22.75 5.43
C HIS A 169 9.09 -23.40 5.11
N CYS A 170 8.37 -22.93 4.09
CA CYS A 170 7.02 -23.37 3.76
C CYS A 170 6.95 -23.94 2.33
N ASP A 171 6.19 -25.02 2.14
CA ASP A 171 5.90 -25.52 0.79
C ASP A 171 4.85 -24.62 0.10
N LEU A 172 3.94 -24.06 0.89
CA LEU A 172 2.85 -23.18 0.47
C LEU A 172 2.76 -21.94 1.39
N VAL A 173 2.59 -20.75 0.83
CA VAL A 173 2.26 -19.51 1.56
C VAL A 173 0.90 -18.99 1.12
N LEU A 174 -0.04 -18.91 2.07
CA LEU A 174 -1.34 -18.27 1.87
C LEU A 174 -1.28 -16.82 2.38
N VAL A 175 -1.56 -15.88 1.49
CA VAL A 175 -1.58 -14.44 1.80
C VAL A 175 -3.03 -14.00 1.90
N ILE A 176 -3.43 -13.51 3.07
CA ILE A 176 -4.76 -12.91 3.24
C ILE A 176 -4.76 -11.48 2.70
N GLY A 177 -5.62 -11.22 1.73
CA GLY A 177 -5.77 -9.92 1.10
C GLY A 177 -6.70 -9.96 -0.10
N SER A 178 -7.11 -8.78 -0.56
CA SER A 178 -7.96 -8.65 -1.74
C SER A 178 -7.13 -8.38 -2.98
N THR A 179 -7.63 -8.77 -4.15
CA THR A 179 -6.92 -8.65 -5.44
C THR A 179 -6.51 -7.23 -5.81
N ASN A 180 -7.24 -6.22 -5.31
CA ASN A 180 -6.92 -4.80 -5.51
C ASN A 180 -5.92 -4.22 -4.50
N SER A 181 -5.35 -5.03 -3.61
CA SER A 181 -4.35 -4.59 -2.62
C SER A 181 -2.93 -4.75 -3.17
N SER A 182 -2.28 -3.65 -3.58
CA SER A 182 -0.90 -3.66 -4.09
C SER A 182 0.06 -4.41 -3.16
N ASN A 183 0.10 -4.02 -1.87
CA ASN A 183 0.93 -4.69 -0.87
C ASN A 183 0.63 -6.20 -0.74
N SER A 184 -0.64 -6.63 -0.80
CA SER A 184 -0.96 -8.05 -0.68
C SER A 184 -0.46 -8.86 -1.87
N ASN A 185 -0.58 -8.32 -3.10
CA ASN A 185 -0.04 -8.96 -4.30
C ASN A 185 1.49 -9.06 -4.24
N ARG A 186 2.17 -8.01 -3.78
CA ARG A 186 3.64 -8.05 -3.60
C ARG A 186 4.07 -9.16 -2.64
N LEU A 187 3.34 -9.43 -1.56
CA LEU A 187 3.68 -10.54 -0.66
C LEU A 187 3.58 -11.91 -1.32
N VAL A 188 2.62 -12.11 -2.24
CA VAL A 188 2.47 -13.37 -2.99
C VAL A 188 3.65 -13.56 -3.96
N GLU A 189 4.02 -12.50 -4.68
CA GLU A 189 5.15 -12.53 -5.62
C GLU A 189 6.47 -12.80 -4.89
N VAL A 190 6.72 -12.04 -3.80
CA VAL A 190 7.92 -12.22 -2.98
C VAL A 190 7.99 -13.64 -2.40
N ALA A 191 6.88 -14.23 -1.97
CA ALA A 191 6.87 -15.62 -1.50
C ALA A 191 7.26 -16.61 -2.61
N ARG A 192 6.77 -16.42 -3.83
CA ARG A 192 7.08 -17.26 -5.01
C ARG A 192 8.54 -17.17 -5.41
N GLU A 193 9.08 -15.96 -5.48
CA GLU A 193 10.50 -15.72 -5.77
C GLU A 193 11.44 -16.35 -4.75
N HIS A 194 10.95 -16.56 -3.52
CA HIS A 194 11.72 -17.12 -2.41
C HIS A 194 11.43 -18.60 -2.12
N GLY A 195 10.80 -19.30 -3.06
CA GLY A 195 10.80 -20.77 -3.12
C GLY A 195 9.55 -21.47 -2.60
N SER A 196 8.46 -20.74 -2.33
CA SER A 196 7.18 -21.32 -1.91
C SER A 196 6.11 -21.13 -2.97
N GLU A 197 5.22 -22.11 -3.18
CA GLU A 197 3.98 -21.80 -3.89
C GLU A 197 3.19 -20.76 -3.07
N SER A 198 2.49 -19.84 -3.72
CA SER A 198 1.73 -18.83 -2.97
C SER A 198 0.45 -18.44 -3.68
N PHE A 199 -0.59 -18.19 -2.87
CA PHE A 199 -1.90 -17.74 -3.35
C PHE A 199 -2.43 -16.59 -2.49
N LEU A 200 -3.10 -15.67 -3.17
CA LEU A 200 -3.89 -14.62 -2.53
C LEU A 200 -5.29 -15.15 -2.24
N ILE A 201 -5.78 -14.96 -1.02
CA ILE A 201 -7.13 -15.31 -0.61
C ILE A 201 -7.77 -14.19 0.21
N ASP A 202 -9.05 -13.90 0.00
CA ASP A 202 -9.79 -12.95 0.84
C ASP A 202 -10.09 -13.52 2.22
N ASN A 203 -10.31 -14.84 2.33
CA ASN A 203 -10.61 -15.54 3.58
C ASN A 203 -10.39 -17.07 3.46
N HIS A 204 -10.55 -17.77 4.58
CA HIS A 204 -10.33 -19.22 4.69
C HIS A 204 -11.19 -20.09 3.75
N SER A 205 -12.36 -19.62 3.31
CA SER A 205 -13.25 -20.40 2.42
C SER A 205 -12.73 -20.53 0.99
N GLN A 206 -11.74 -19.71 0.61
CA GLN A 206 -11.12 -19.77 -0.72
C GLN A 206 -9.94 -20.75 -0.79
N VAL A 207 -9.54 -21.37 0.32
CA VAL A 207 -8.50 -22.41 0.32
C VAL A 207 -9.01 -23.60 -0.49
N ARG A 208 -8.21 -24.04 -1.46
CA ARG A 208 -8.55 -25.15 -2.33
C ARG A 208 -7.75 -26.40 -1.99
N GLU A 209 -8.40 -27.56 -2.04
CA GLU A 209 -7.78 -28.83 -1.67
C GLU A 209 -6.59 -29.17 -2.57
N GLU A 210 -6.64 -28.83 -3.86
CA GLU A 210 -5.55 -29.08 -4.79
C GLU A 210 -4.25 -28.35 -4.42
N TRP A 211 -4.34 -27.22 -3.70
CA TRP A 211 -3.16 -26.47 -3.24
C TRP A 211 -2.48 -27.16 -2.05
N LEU A 212 -3.18 -28.06 -1.36
CA LEU A 212 -2.70 -28.72 -0.15
C LEU A 212 -2.08 -30.10 -0.44
N GLU A 213 -2.17 -30.58 -1.68
CA GLU A 213 -1.64 -31.88 -2.07
C GLU A 213 -0.11 -31.94 -1.91
N GLY A 214 0.36 -32.80 -0.99
CA GLY A 214 1.79 -32.98 -0.74
C GLY A 214 2.46 -31.87 0.10
N VAL A 215 1.71 -30.84 0.51
CA VAL A 215 2.17 -29.76 1.37
C VAL A 215 2.33 -30.24 2.81
N ARG A 216 3.51 -30.01 3.40
CA ARG A 216 3.83 -30.34 4.80
C ARG A 216 3.80 -29.11 5.70
N THR A 217 4.20 -27.96 5.17
CA THR A 217 4.23 -26.71 5.93
C THR A 217 3.51 -25.61 5.16
N VAL A 218 2.47 -25.05 5.77
CA VAL A 218 1.74 -23.88 5.26
C VAL A 218 2.17 -22.63 6.04
N GLY A 219 2.69 -21.63 5.33
CA GLY A 219 2.89 -20.30 5.85
C GLY A 219 1.62 -19.47 5.69
N ILE A 220 1.26 -18.71 6.72
CA ILE A 220 0.15 -17.76 6.67
C ILE A 220 0.70 -16.36 6.92
N THR A 221 0.32 -15.41 6.06
CA THR A 221 0.60 -13.99 6.26
C THR A 221 -0.58 -13.17 5.75
N SER A 222 -0.53 -11.84 5.93
CA SER A 222 -1.62 -10.96 5.52
C SER A 222 -1.10 -9.61 5.03
N GLY A 223 -1.84 -9.00 4.10
CA GLY A 223 -1.56 -7.64 3.68
C GLY A 223 -1.87 -6.62 4.78
N ALA A 224 -1.34 -5.41 4.65
CA ALA A 224 -1.54 -4.33 5.65
C ALA A 224 -3.01 -3.94 5.89
N SER A 225 -3.91 -4.26 4.95
CA SER A 225 -5.36 -3.95 5.05
C SER A 225 -6.22 -5.12 5.53
N ALA A 226 -5.63 -6.29 5.81
CA ALA A 226 -6.37 -7.48 6.23
C ALA A 226 -6.57 -7.51 7.76
N PRO A 227 -7.80 -7.65 8.26
CA PRO A 227 -8.08 -7.83 9.69
C PRO A 227 -7.47 -9.11 10.26
N GLU A 228 -7.05 -9.05 11.52
CA GLU A 228 -6.48 -10.19 12.26
C GLU A 228 -7.44 -11.38 12.34
N GLU A 229 -8.75 -11.13 12.50
CA GLU A 229 -9.77 -12.18 12.57
C GLU A 229 -9.75 -13.12 11.35
N LEU A 230 -9.39 -12.62 10.16
CA LEU A 230 -9.29 -13.47 8.97
C LEU A 230 -8.09 -14.42 9.04
N VAL A 231 -6.98 -13.97 9.66
CA VAL A 231 -5.78 -14.79 9.90
C VAL A 231 -6.10 -15.86 10.94
N GLU A 232 -6.75 -15.47 12.04
CA GLU A 232 -7.18 -16.39 13.09
C GLU A 232 -8.13 -17.47 12.55
N ASP A 233 -9.10 -17.09 11.73
CA ASP A 233 -10.03 -18.03 11.08
C ASP A 233 -9.30 -19.02 10.17
N LEU A 234 -8.29 -18.56 9.41
CA LEU A 234 -7.49 -19.44 8.55
C LEU A 234 -6.63 -20.40 9.38
N VAL A 235 -6.03 -19.93 10.47
CA VAL A 235 -5.31 -20.80 11.41
C VAL A 235 -6.26 -21.84 12.01
N GLN A 236 -7.47 -21.43 12.39
CA GLN A 236 -8.47 -22.32 12.96
C GLN A 236 -8.93 -23.38 11.96
N LEU A 237 -9.11 -23.04 10.68
CA LEU A 237 -9.39 -24.01 9.62
C LEU A 237 -8.35 -25.15 9.61
N PHE A 238 -7.06 -24.84 9.71
CA PHE A 238 -6.01 -25.87 9.73
C PHE A 238 -5.98 -26.66 11.04
N ARG A 239 -6.27 -26.03 12.18
CA ARG A 239 -6.41 -26.74 13.47
C ARG A 239 -7.56 -27.75 13.44
N ASP A 240 -8.71 -27.37 12.90
CA ASP A 240 -9.87 -28.25 12.76
C ASP A 240 -9.59 -29.44 11.82
N ARG A 241 -8.64 -29.27 10.90
CA ARG A 241 -8.09 -30.33 10.02
C ARG A 241 -6.98 -31.16 10.67
N GLY A 242 -6.68 -30.95 11.95
CA GLY A 242 -5.73 -31.75 12.73
C GLY A 242 -4.30 -31.20 12.79
N VAL A 243 -4.05 -29.96 12.37
CA VAL A 243 -2.72 -29.33 12.56
C VAL A 243 -2.54 -28.92 14.02
N GLU A 244 -1.62 -29.60 14.71
CA GLU A 244 -1.29 -29.32 16.12
C GLU A 244 -0.14 -28.31 16.28
N ALA A 245 0.82 -28.32 15.35
CA ALA A 245 2.02 -27.49 15.41
C ALA A 245 1.78 -26.15 14.71
N VAL A 246 1.50 -25.09 15.48
CA VAL A 246 1.41 -23.71 15.00
C VAL A 246 2.46 -22.88 15.71
N SER A 247 3.32 -22.18 14.95
CA SER A 247 4.33 -21.27 15.51
C SER A 247 4.33 -19.92 14.79
N GLU A 248 4.49 -18.85 15.56
CA GLU A 248 4.66 -17.49 15.03
C GLU A 248 6.13 -17.26 14.62
N LEU A 249 6.34 -16.79 13.39
CA LEU A 249 7.63 -16.27 12.96
C LEU A 249 7.69 -14.76 13.27
N ARG A 250 8.53 -14.37 14.24
CA ARG A 250 8.76 -12.97 14.56
C ARG A 250 10.05 -12.48 13.91
N THR A 251 9.94 -11.44 13.09
CA THR A 251 11.07 -10.87 12.34
C THR A 251 11.44 -9.46 12.81
N VAL A 252 10.45 -8.59 13.00
CA VAL A 252 10.62 -7.19 13.37
C VAL A 252 9.51 -6.76 14.33
N ASP A 253 9.85 -5.98 15.35
CA ASP A 253 8.87 -5.35 16.24
C ASP A 253 8.40 -4.00 15.69
N GLU A 254 7.09 -3.84 15.49
CA GLU A 254 6.46 -2.59 15.06
C GLU A 254 5.80 -1.87 16.24
N SER A 255 6.17 -0.60 16.47
CA SER A 255 5.62 0.21 17.58
C SER A 255 4.99 1.53 17.13
N VAL A 256 4.98 1.79 15.81
CA VAL A 256 4.45 3.03 15.22
C VAL A 256 2.93 3.08 15.42
N ARG A 257 2.43 4.25 15.84
CA ARG A 257 1.00 4.52 15.97
C ARG A 257 0.68 5.89 15.38
N PHE A 258 -0.37 5.95 14.58
CA PHE A 258 -0.89 7.21 14.04
C PHE A 258 -2.13 7.64 14.80
N MET A 259 -2.27 8.95 14.98
CA MET A 259 -3.45 9.52 15.62
C MET A 259 -4.58 9.66 14.62
N LEU A 260 -5.82 9.55 15.12
CA LEU A 260 -7.01 9.82 14.30
C LEU A 260 -7.00 11.27 13.75
N PRO A 261 -7.69 11.52 12.62
CA PRO A 261 -7.88 12.86 12.07
C PRO A 261 -8.42 13.84 13.12
N LYS A 262 -8.06 15.12 12.98
CA LYS A 262 -8.39 16.16 13.98
C LYS A 262 -9.91 16.30 14.15
N GLU A 263 -10.64 16.12 13.06
CA GLU A 263 -12.08 16.20 12.93
C GLU A 263 -12.76 15.15 13.82
N ILE A 264 -12.26 13.91 13.82
CA ILE A 264 -12.75 12.82 14.67
C ILE A 264 -12.36 13.04 16.13
N ARG A 265 -11.11 13.46 16.39
CA ARG A 265 -10.63 13.67 17.77
C ARG A 265 -11.42 14.73 18.53
N LYS A 266 -11.95 15.75 17.85
CA LYS A 266 -12.82 16.77 18.45
C LYS A 266 -14.22 16.26 18.79
N GLY A 267 -14.68 15.20 18.12
CA GLY A 267 -16.00 14.60 18.32
C GLY A 267 -16.03 13.44 19.32
N LEU A 268 -14.86 12.92 19.73
CA LEU A 268 -14.76 11.88 20.75
C LEU A 268 -14.98 12.49 22.15
N PRO A 269 -15.80 11.86 23.02
CA PRO A 269 -15.87 12.28 24.41
C PRO A 269 -14.46 12.18 25.01
N MET A 270 -14.04 13.19 25.78
CA MET A 270 -12.78 13.10 26.53
C MET A 270 -12.88 11.90 27.45
N VAL A 271 -12.05 10.88 27.19
CA VAL A 271 -11.90 9.74 28.08
C VAL A 271 -11.23 10.30 29.35
N SER A 272 -12.04 10.44 30.41
CA SER A 272 -11.60 10.79 31.76
C SER A 272 -10.80 9.66 32.39
#